data_AF-A0A0F9UD22-F1
#
_entry.id   AF-A0A0F9UD22-F1
#
_cell.length_a   1.000
_cell.length_b   1.000
_cell.length_c   1.000
_cell.angle_alpha   90.00
_cell.angle_beta   90.00
_cell.angle_gamma   90.00
#
_symmetry.space_group_name_H-M   'P 1'
#
loop_
_entity.id
_entity.type
_entity.pdbx_description
1 polymer ?
#
loop_
_entity_poly.entity_id
_entity_poly.type
_entity_poly.pdbx_seq_one_letter_code
_entity_poly.pdbx_strand_id
1 'polypeptide(L)'
;MADTITVLDGIQFQKETTSDVYTQDHATNEAVKTFPIYIGMSYKAARVIFNGAFDPDGGRFHARVKGLKVTGMTTTGITKTANTQIMEWTTITPPAVLDSGVFDVSASRNSTIHIDIAQSSVTANTTGIEIIVQGRKEDSLDEWTDIVRFNALSYAAVAKKADFAAQEAVGQTILDVTNPATAGLDNVGKFIFLEDTAAIEKCEIAFLVSQSGD
;
A
#
# COMPACT_ATOMS: atom_id res chain seq x y z
N MET A 1 -1.44 30.00 13.22
CA MET A 1 -0.68 29.48 12.07
C MET A 1 -1.62 28.55 11.34
N ALA A 2 -1.57 28.42 10.02
CA ALA A 2 -2.42 27.42 9.35
C ALA A 2 -1.85 26.02 9.65
N ASP A 3 -2.75 25.07 9.86
CA ASP A 3 -2.40 23.69 10.14
C ASP A 3 -2.11 22.95 8.84
N THR A 4 -0.89 22.43 8.69
CA THR A 4 -0.38 21.90 7.43
C THR A 4 0.55 20.72 7.64
N ILE A 5 0.65 19.88 6.61
CA ILE A 5 1.75 18.92 6.44
C ILE A 5 2.49 19.19 5.14
N THR A 6 3.77 18.84 5.12
CA THR A 6 4.59 18.89 3.90
C THR A 6 4.93 17.47 3.46
N VAL A 7 4.66 17.15 2.20
CA VAL A 7 5.04 15.88 1.56
C VAL A 7 6.17 16.08 0.56
N LEU A 8 7.00 15.05 0.36
CA LEU A 8 8.24 15.15 -0.41
C LEU A 8 8.06 15.47 -1.90
N ASP A 9 7.25 14.68 -2.62
CA ASP A 9 7.18 14.70 -4.09
C ASP A 9 5.88 15.32 -4.64
N GLY A 10 5.10 15.98 -3.77
CA GLY A 10 3.76 16.47 -4.07
C GLY A 10 2.73 15.36 -4.28
N ILE A 11 1.44 15.71 -4.25
CA ILE A 11 0.35 14.74 -4.46
C ILE A 11 0.07 14.51 -5.94
N GLN A 12 -0.21 13.28 -6.33
CA GLN A 12 -0.51 12.91 -7.72
C GLN A 12 -1.97 13.15 -8.10
N PHE A 13 -2.85 13.11 -7.11
CA PHE A 13 -4.29 13.32 -7.29
C PHE A 13 -4.78 14.45 -6.41
N GLN A 14 -5.73 15.23 -6.92
CA GLN A 14 -6.44 16.23 -6.13
C GLN A 14 -7.08 15.54 -4.91
N LYS A 15 -7.01 16.17 -3.75
CA LYS A 15 -7.69 15.72 -2.52
C LYS A 15 -8.83 16.65 -2.19
N GLU A 16 -9.95 16.06 -1.82
CA GLU A 16 -11.13 16.79 -1.39
C GLU A 16 -11.13 16.93 0.13
N THR A 17 -11.93 17.83 0.68
CA THR A 17 -12.12 17.94 2.14
C THR A 17 -12.77 16.70 2.76
N THR A 18 -13.31 15.80 1.93
CA THR A 18 -13.81 14.49 2.35
C THR A 18 -12.75 13.39 2.30
N SER A 19 -11.58 13.66 1.69
CA SER A 19 -10.43 12.77 1.73
C SER A 19 -9.82 12.74 3.12
N ASP A 20 -9.09 11.67 3.42
CA ASP A 20 -8.52 11.44 4.73
C ASP A 20 -7.01 11.24 4.65
N VAL A 21 -6.31 11.58 5.73
CA VAL A 21 -4.89 11.26 5.93
C VAL A 21 -4.77 10.25 7.07
N TYR A 22 -4.13 9.11 6.79
CA TYR A 22 -3.83 8.11 7.81
C TYR A 22 -2.34 7.99 8.08
N THR A 23 -2.00 7.93 9.36
CA THR A 23 -0.65 7.72 9.90
C THR A 23 -0.71 6.80 11.13
N GLN A 24 0.44 6.51 11.73
CA GLN A 24 0.52 5.94 13.08
C GLN A 24 1.39 6.82 13.96
N ASP A 25 0.83 7.23 15.10
CA ASP A 25 1.55 7.93 16.16
C ASP A 25 2.37 6.92 16.97
N HIS A 26 3.51 6.54 16.41
CA HIS A 26 4.45 5.62 17.03
C HIS A 26 5.83 5.89 16.45
N ALA A 27 6.92 5.69 17.19
CA ALA A 27 8.27 5.99 16.68
C ALA A 27 8.68 5.10 15.49
N THR A 28 8.36 3.81 15.53
CA THR A 28 8.84 2.82 14.53
C THR A 28 7.76 2.18 13.67
N ASN A 29 6.49 2.37 14.02
CA ASN A 29 5.39 1.73 13.29
C ASN A 29 4.85 2.68 12.25
N GLU A 30 4.20 2.12 11.23
CA GLU A 30 3.73 2.86 10.07
C GLU A 30 2.36 2.30 9.66
N ALA A 31 1.44 3.21 9.32
CA ALA A 31 0.15 2.85 8.73
C ALA A 31 0.30 2.27 7.32
N VAL A 32 1.42 2.54 6.65
CA VAL A 32 1.71 2.12 5.28
C VAL A 32 2.89 1.16 5.26
N LYS A 33 2.80 0.09 4.48
CA LYS A 33 3.94 -0.79 4.18
C LYS A 33 4.00 -1.12 2.70
N THR A 34 5.21 -1.18 2.16
CA THR A 34 5.49 -1.61 0.80
C THR A 34 6.47 -2.78 0.81
N PHE A 35 6.10 -3.88 0.18
CA PHE A 35 6.90 -5.10 0.12
C PHE A 35 7.26 -5.46 -1.33
N PRO A 36 8.55 -5.46 -1.71
CA PRO A 36 9.00 -6.05 -2.96
C PRO A 36 9.26 -7.55 -2.76
N ILE A 37 8.49 -8.40 -3.45
CA ILE A 37 8.62 -9.85 -3.41
C ILE A 37 9.17 -10.36 -4.73
N TYR A 38 10.29 -11.07 -4.66
CA TYR A 38 10.92 -11.71 -5.81
C TYR A 38 10.16 -12.97 -6.23
N ILE A 39 9.88 -13.09 -7.53
CA ILE A 39 9.26 -14.26 -8.15
C ILE A 39 10.30 -14.96 -9.02
N GLY A 40 10.68 -16.17 -8.61
CA GLY A 40 11.70 -16.97 -9.29
C GLY A 40 11.26 -17.50 -10.66
N MET A 41 12.24 -17.77 -11.52
CA MET A 41 12.04 -18.29 -12.88
C MET A 41 11.35 -19.65 -12.95
N SER A 42 11.28 -20.39 -11.84
CA SER A 42 10.55 -21.67 -11.78
C SER A 42 9.04 -21.51 -11.85
N TYR A 43 8.52 -20.29 -11.65
CA TYR A 43 7.09 -20.00 -11.68
C TYR A 43 6.69 -19.41 -13.04
N LYS A 44 5.47 -19.73 -13.46
CA LYS A 44 4.82 -19.17 -14.65
C LYS A 44 3.77 -18.12 -14.31
N ALA A 45 3.23 -18.16 -13.12
CA ALA A 45 2.29 -17.17 -12.62
C ALA A 45 2.50 -16.94 -11.13
N ALA A 46 2.13 -15.75 -10.66
CA ALA A 46 2.11 -15.41 -9.25
C ALA A 46 0.83 -14.65 -8.90
N ARG A 47 0.41 -14.72 -7.63
CA ARG A 47 -0.70 -13.94 -7.08
C ARG A 47 -0.43 -13.58 -5.62
N VAL A 48 -1.18 -12.62 -5.10
CA VAL A 48 -1.13 -12.19 -3.70
C VAL A 48 -2.50 -12.38 -3.10
N ILE A 49 -2.56 -13.07 -1.96
CA ILE A 49 -3.76 -13.22 -1.15
C ILE A 49 -3.61 -12.34 0.08
N PHE A 50 -4.60 -11.47 0.30
CA PHE A 50 -4.77 -10.71 1.54
C PHE A 50 -5.80 -11.44 2.40
N ASN A 51 -5.35 -12.11 3.45
CA ASN A 51 -6.20 -12.86 4.36
C ASN A 51 -6.57 -12.01 5.58
N GLY A 52 -7.63 -11.21 5.45
CA GLY A 52 -8.19 -10.43 6.57
C GLY A 52 -8.85 -11.29 7.65
N ALA A 53 -9.16 -12.56 7.38
CA ALA A 53 -9.73 -13.47 8.39
C ALA A 53 -8.72 -13.88 9.47
N PHE A 54 -7.43 -13.64 9.26
CA PHE A 54 -6.38 -13.87 10.26
C PHE A 54 -6.49 -12.92 11.47
N ASP A 55 -7.11 -11.75 11.27
CA ASP A 55 -7.43 -10.77 12.31
C ASP A 55 -8.88 -10.30 12.12
N PRO A 56 -9.87 -11.13 12.48
CA PRO A 56 -11.26 -10.96 12.02
C PRO A 56 -11.92 -9.68 12.55
N ASP A 57 -11.44 -9.17 13.68
CA ASP A 57 -11.89 -7.92 14.30
C ASP A 57 -10.94 -6.74 13.98
N GLY A 58 -10.01 -6.93 13.05
CA GLY A 58 -9.03 -5.95 12.63
C GLY A 58 -9.66 -4.76 11.90
N GLY A 59 -8.88 -3.68 11.81
CA GLY A 59 -9.25 -2.50 11.05
C GLY A 59 -9.23 -2.71 9.55
N ARG A 60 -10.09 -1.94 8.87
CA ARG A 60 -10.10 -1.79 7.41
C ARG A 60 -8.72 -1.35 6.90
N PHE A 61 -8.34 -1.89 5.75
CA PHE A 61 -7.11 -1.51 5.05
C PHE A 61 -7.35 -1.41 3.54
N HIS A 62 -6.46 -0.69 2.88
CA HIS A 62 -6.36 -0.61 1.43
C HIS A 62 -5.12 -1.38 0.97
N ALA A 63 -5.23 -2.07 -0.15
CA ALA A 63 -4.09 -2.72 -0.77
C ALA A 63 -4.09 -2.50 -2.28
N ARG A 64 -2.90 -2.52 -2.88
CA ARG A 64 -2.71 -2.61 -4.33
C ARG A 64 -1.50 -3.47 -4.65
N VAL A 65 -1.48 -4.04 -5.85
CA VAL A 65 -0.41 -4.95 -6.29
C VAL A 65 0.07 -4.55 -7.68
N LYS A 66 1.38 -4.36 -7.81
CA LYS A 66 2.06 -4.03 -9.08
C LYS A 66 3.10 -5.09 -9.42
N GLY A 67 3.26 -5.40 -10.69
CA GLY A 67 4.22 -6.38 -11.19
C GLY A 67 5.25 -5.77 -12.13
N LEU A 68 6.51 -6.13 -11.95
CA LEU A 68 7.62 -5.79 -12.83
C LEU A 68 8.22 -7.07 -13.41
N LYS A 69 8.45 -7.12 -14.73
CA LYS A 69 9.12 -8.25 -15.39
C LYS A 69 10.43 -7.81 -16.02
N VAL A 70 11.47 -8.63 -15.88
CA VAL A 70 12.68 -8.58 -16.71
C VAL A 70 12.45 -9.49 -17.91
N THR A 71 12.39 -8.92 -19.12
CA THR A 71 12.07 -9.67 -20.35
C THR A 71 13.30 -9.95 -21.21
N GLY A 72 14.38 -9.19 -21.03
CA GLY A 72 15.61 -9.30 -21.81
C GLY A 72 16.86 -9.11 -20.97
N MET A 73 17.89 -9.89 -21.27
CA MET A 73 19.26 -9.64 -20.81
C MET A 73 20.18 -9.83 -22.01
N THR A 74 20.88 -8.77 -22.39
CA THR A 74 21.91 -8.78 -23.43
C THR A 74 23.23 -8.32 -22.83
N THR A 75 24.32 -8.45 -23.58
CA THR A 75 25.63 -7.91 -23.17
C THR A 75 25.63 -6.39 -23.02
N THR A 76 24.67 -5.70 -23.64
CA THR A 76 24.56 -4.24 -23.70
C THR A 76 23.48 -3.66 -22.78
N GLY A 77 22.68 -4.50 -22.11
CA GLY A 77 21.68 -4.00 -21.16
C GLY A 77 20.65 -5.02 -20.68
N ILE A 78 19.80 -4.56 -19.78
CA ILE A 78 18.67 -5.31 -19.22
C ILE A 78 17.37 -4.59 -19.63
N THR A 79 16.42 -5.34 -20.18
CA THR A 79 15.10 -4.82 -20.54
C THR A 79 14.08 -5.20 -19.47
N LYS A 80 13.35 -4.19 -18.99
CA LYS A 80 12.27 -4.34 -18.00
C LYS A 80 10.96 -3.83 -18.58
N THR A 81 9.84 -4.42 -18.18
CA THR A 81 8.52 -3.85 -18.47
C THR A 81 8.29 -2.59 -17.64
N ALA A 82 7.31 -1.78 -18.02
CA ALA A 82 6.68 -0.89 -17.05
C ALA A 82 6.05 -1.73 -15.91
N ASN A 83 5.82 -1.10 -14.76
CA ASN A 83 5.02 -1.72 -13.72
C ASN A 83 3.59 -1.94 -14.25
N THR A 84 3.15 -3.19 -14.21
CA THR A 84 1.79 -3.58 -14.55
C THR A 84 0.96 -3.55 -13.28
N GLN A 85 -0.16 -2.83 -13.28
CA GLN A 85 -1.09 -2.92 -12.17
C GLN A 85 -1.80 -4.28 -12.23
N ILE A 86 -1.56 -5.13 -11.23
CA ILE A 86 -2.20 -6.45 -11.11
C ILE A 86 -3.55 -6.29 -10.39
N MET A 87 -3.56 -5.47 -9.33
CA MET A 87 -4.74 -5.12 -8.56
C MET A 87 -4.68 -3.64 -8.24
N GLU A 88 -5.68 -2.87 -8.67
CA GLU A 88 -5.85 -1.47 -8.27
C GLU A 88 -6.04 -1.35 -6.75
N TRP A 89 -5.97 -0.11 -6.23
CA TRP A 89 -6.35 0.12 -4.83
C TRP A 89 -7.73 -0.48 -4.55
N THR A 90 -7.77 -1.36 -3.55
CA THR A 90 -8.99 -2.07 -3.15
C THR A 90 -9.11 -2.01 -1.64
N THR A 91 -10.30 -1.66 -1.15
CA THR A 91 -10.63 -1.66 0.27
C THR A 91 -10.93 -3.08 0.71
N ILE A 92 -10.32 -3.51 1.79
CA ILE A 92 -10.55 -4.82 2.39
C ILE A 92 -10.91 -4.58 3.86
N THR A 93 -12.08 -5.09 4.24
CA THR A 93 -12.56 -5.04 5.62
C THR A 93 -12.50 -6.45 6.18
N PRO A 94 -11.66 -6.71 7.21
CA PRO A 94 -11.68 -7.97 7.92
C PRO A 94 -13.10 -8.41 8.31
N PRO A 95 -13.44 -9.71 8.22
CA PRO A 95 -12.56 -10.85 7.93
C PRO A 95 -12.44 -11.19 6.43
N ALA A 96 -12.70 -10.27 5.50
CA ALA A 96 -12.68 -10.58 4.07
C ALA A 96 -11.30 -11.07 3.59
N VAL A 97 -11.32 -12.01 2.63
CA VAL A 97 -10.13 -12.51 1.92
C VAL A 97 -10.20 -12.04 0.48
N LEU A 98 -9.09 -11.48 -0.03
CA LEU A 98 -9.00 -10.99 -1.40
C LEU A 98 -7.81 -11.60 -2.14
N ASP A 99 -8.03 -12.01 -3.40
CA ASP A 99 -6.99 -12.38 -4.37
C ASP A 99 -6.70 -11.19 -5.28
N SER A 100 -5.41 -10.85 -5.47
CA SER A 100 -4.96 -9.80 -6.37
C SER A 100 -5.26 -10.06 -7.85
N GLY A 101 -5.61 -11.28 -8.21
CA GLY A 101 -5.58 -11.75 -9.58
C GLY A 101 -4.19 -12.23 -9.98
N VAL A 102 -4.11 -12.75 -11.20
CA VAL A 102 -2.93 -13.48 -11.69
C VAL A 102 -1.95 -12.56 -12.41
N PHE A 103 -0.71 -12.55 -11.93
CA PHE A 103 0.43 -11.98 -12.62
C PHE A 103 1.16 -13.05 -13.42
N ASP A 104 1.01 -13.04 -14.74
CA ASP A 104 1.75 -13.91 -15.63
C ASP A 104 3.25 -13.57 -15.61
N VAL A 105 4.11 -14.55 -15.34
CA VAL A 105 5.58 -14.41 -15.33
C VAL A 105 6.26 -15.41 -16.26
N SER A 106 5.49 -16.13 -17.09
CA SER A 106 5.95 -17.24 -17.93
C SER A 106 7.04 -16.85 -18.93
N ALA A 107 6.99 -15.62 -19.46
CA ALA A 107 7.98 -15.07 -20.37
C ALA A 107 9.07 -14.20 -19.68
N SER A 108 9.10 -14.19 -18.34
CA SER A 108 10.05 -13.38 -17.58
C SER A 108 11.31 -14.16 -17.23
N ARG A 109 12.46 -13.46 -17.22
CA ARG A 109 13.72 -13.98 -16.68
C ARG A 109 13.86 -13.71 -15.18
N ASN A 110 13.10 -12.75 -14.68
CA ASN A 110 13.02 -12.37 -13.29
C ASN A 110 11.77 -11.49 -13.14
N SER A 111 11.06 -11.60 -12.03
CA SER A 111 9.90 -10.76 -11.76
C SER A 111 9.86 -10.31 -10.31
N THR A 112 9.30 -9.12 -10.08
CA THR A 112 9.06 -8.59 -8.74
C THR A 112 7.60 -8.18 -8.64
N ILE A 113 6.94 -8.60 -7.56
CA ILE A 113 5.63 -8.07 -7.16
C ILE A 113 5.87 -7.02 -6.07
N HIS A 114 5.32 -5.83 -6.25
CA HIS A 114 5.26 -4.79 -5.24
C HIS A 114 3.87 -4.78 -4.62
N ILE A 115 3.83 -5.03 -3.32
CA ILE A 115 2.61 -5.05 -2.51
C ILE A 115 2.60 -3.77 -1.68
N ASP A 116 1.65 -2.89 -1.93
CA ASP A 116 1.41 -1.72 -1.08
C ASP A 116 0.17 -1.99 -0.23
N ILE A 117 0.26 -1.76 1.07
CA ILE A 117 -0.84 -1.92 2.02
C ILE A 117 -0.88 -0.74 2.99
N ALA A 118 -2.07 -0.21 3.26
CA ALA A 118 -2.29 0.93 4.13
C ALA A 118 -3.47 0.70 5.07
N GLN A 119 -3.26 0.85 6.39
CA GLN A 119 -4.35 0.86 7.36
C GLN A 119 -5.15 2.16 7.20
N SER A 120 -6.47 2.02 7.05
CA SER A 120 -7.38 3.15 6.81
C SER A 120 -8.57 3.09 7.77
N SER A 121 -8.29 2.76 9.02
CA SER A 121 -9.25 2.68 10.10
C SER A 121 -8.57 2.88 11.43
N VAL A 122 -9.28 3.55 12.35
CA VAL A 122 -8.88 3.71 13.75
C VAL A 122 -9.10 2.44 14.60
N THR A 123 -9.52 1.34 13.98
CA THR A 123 -9.50 0.01 14.62
C THR A 123 -8.13 -0.62 14.41
N ALA A 124 -7.51 -1.14 15.46
CA ALA A 124 -6.18 -1.74 15.38
C ALA A 124 -6.21 -3.12 14.72
N ASN A 125 -5.14 -3.45 14.00
CA ASN A 125 -4.86 -4.80 13.52
C ASN A 125 -3.96 -5.52 14.52
N THR A 126 -4.57 -6.08 15.57
CA THR A 126 -3.85 -6.69 16.70
C THR A 126 -2.96 -7.84 16.25
N THR A 127 -3.48 -8.72 15.40
CA THR A 127 -2.74 -9.89 14.89
C THR A 127 -2.01 -9.54 13.58
N GLY A 128 -2.54 -8.56 12.84
CA GLY A 128 -2.05 -8.13 11.53
C GLY A 128 -2.75 -8.86 10.39
N ILE A 129 -2.57 -8.33 9.19
CA ILE A 129 -3.12 -8.90 7.96
C ILE A 129 -2.13 -9.94 7.42
N GLU A 130 -2.56 -11.19 7.30
CA GLU A 130 -1.73 -12.23 6.67
C GLU A 130 -1.70 -11.99 5.15
N ILE A 131 -0.49 -11.89 4.59
CA ILE A 131 -0.23 -11.77 3.17
C ILE A 131 0.46 -13.05 2.70
N ILE A 132 -0.13 -13.70 1.70
CA ILE A 132 0.38 -14.93 1.11
C ILE A 132 0.68 -14.66 -0.36
N VAL A 133 1.95 -14.76 -0.75
CA VAL A 133 2.33 -14.72 -2.16
C VAL A 133 2.46 -16.14 -2.64
N GLN A 134 1.69 -16.49 -3.67
CA GLN A 134 1.69 -17.83 -4.24
C GLN A 134 2.23 -17.80 -5.66
N GLY A 135 2.87 -18.90 -6.05
CA GLY A 135 3.36 -19.14 -7.39
C GLY A 135 2.79 -20.43 -7.97
N ARG A 136 2.57 -20.44 -9.28
CA ARG A 136 2.15 -21.61 -10.05
C ARG A 136 3.21 -21.96 -11.07
N LYS A 137 3.55 -23.24 -11.22
CA LYS A 137 4.63 -23.70 -12.12
C LYS A 137 4.13 -24.17 -13.49
N GLU A 138 2.87 -24.59 -13.57
CA GLU A 138 2.27 -25.14 -14.78
C GLU A 138 1.04 -24.34 -15.20
N ASP A 139 0.73 -24.34 -16.49
CA ASP A 139 -0.44 -23.63 -17.02
C ASP A 139 -1.70 -24.52 -17.01
N SER A 140 -1.49 -25.84 -17.04
CA SER A 140 -2.53 -26.87 -17.17
C SER A 140 -3.18 -27.30 -15.86
N LEU A 141 -2.59 -26.96 -14.71
CA LEU A 141 -3.04 -27.37 -13.39
C LEU A 141 -3.13 -26.16 -12.47
N ASP A 142 -4.16 -26.09 -11.63
CA ASP A 142 -4.37 -25.00 -10.66
C ASP A 142 -3.66 -25.26 -9.32
N GLU A 143 -2.39 -25.61 -9.40
CA GLU A 143 -1.58 -25.97 -8.23
C GLU A 143 -0.71 -24.80 -7.79
N TRP A 144 -1.23 -24.04 -6.83
CA TRP A 144 -0.52 -22.91 -6.22
C TRP A 144 0.32 -23.35 -5.03
N THR A 145 1.56 -22.87 -4.97
CA THR A 145 2.45 -23.07 -3.83
C THR A 145 2.85 -21.73 -3.22
N ASP A 146 2.90 -21.65 -1.90
CA ASP A 146 3.36 -20.45 -1.21
C ASP A 146 4.83 -20.17 -1.54
N ILE A 147 5.11 -18.96 -2.03
CA ILE A 147 6.45 -18.41 -2.21
C ILE A 147 6.91 -17.81 -0.88
N VAL A 148 6.06 -17.00 -0.27
CA VAL A 148 6.29 -16.39 1.04
C VAL A 148 4.94 -16.10 1.71
N ARG A 149 4.94 -16.16 3.04
CA ARG A 149 3.79 -15.88 3.90
C ARG A 149 4.26 -15.07 5.10
N PHE A 150 3.60 -13.94 5.38
CA PHE A 150 3.99 -13.04 6.46
C PHE A 150 2.81 -12.15 6.88
N ASN A 151 2.94 -11.50 8.04
CA ASN A 151 1.92 -10.57 8.53
C ASN A 151 2.36 -9.13 8.30
N ALA A 152 1.47 -8.31 7.75
CA ALA A 152 1.64 -6.88 7.60
C ALA A 152 0.70 -6.13 8.57
N LEU A 153 1.03 -4.87 8.86
CA LEU A 153 0.23 -4.01 9.73
C LEU A 153 -0.11 -4.62 11.10
N SER A 154 0.66 -5.61 11.58
CA SER A 154 0.55 -6.11 12.95
C SER A 154 0.92 -5.01 13.94
N TYR A 155 0.45 -5.17 15.18
CA TYR A 155 0.58 -4.30 16.36
C TYR A 155 -0.70 -3.53 16.69
N ALA A 156 -1.00 -3.46 18.00
CA ALA A 156 -2.14 -2.74 18.57
C ALA A 156 -2.09 -1.21 18.38
N ALA A 157 -1.10 -0.69 17.65
CA ALA A 157 -1.03 0.73 17.30
C ALA A 157 -2.17 1.04 16.34
N VAL A 158 -3.10 1.86 16.82
CA VAL A 158 -4.25 2.35 16.07
C VAL A 158 -3.76 3.37 15.03
N ALA A 159 -4.16 3.23 13.77
CA ALA A 159 -3.94 4.31 12.81
C ALA A 159 -4.69 5.56 13.27
N LYS A 160 -4.04 6.71 13.14
CA LYS A 160 -4.63 8.02 13.39
C LYS A 160 -5.12 8.61 12.08
N LYS A 161 -6.25 9.31 12.16
CA LYS A 161 -6.91 9.98 11.04
C LYS A 161 -6.78 11.48 11.21
N ALA A 162 -6.40 12.18 10.15
CA ALA A 162 -6.57 13.61 9.99
C ALA A 162 -7.45 13.88 8.77
N ASP A 163 -8.09 15.05 8.75
CA ASP A 163 -8.95 15.49 7.65
C ASP A 163 -8.25 16.61 6.87
N PHE A 164 -8.40 16.61 5.55
CA PHE A 164 -7.97 17.76 4.74
C PHE A 164 -8.84 18.98 5.07
N ALA A 165 -8.21 20.10 5.41
CA ALA A 165 -8.91 21.34 5.77
C ALA A 165 -9.35 22.13 4.53
N ALA A 166 -8.76 21.84 3.36
CA ALA A 166 -9.11 22.43 2.08
C ALA A 166 -9.04 21.39 0.95
N GLN A 167 -9.40 21.82 -0.26
CA GLN A 167 -9.14 21.05 -1.46
C GLN A 167 -7.67 21.25 -1.86
N GLU A 168 -6.95 20.15 -2.05
CA GLU A 168 -5.52 20.16 -2.39
C GLU A 168 -5.31 19.86 -3.86
N ALA A 169 -4.53 20.70 -4.56
CA ALA A 169 -4.31 20.54 -5.99
C ALA A 169 -3.20 19.53 -6.32
N VAL A 170 -3.29 18.91 -7.50
CA VAL A 170 -2.21 18.03 -8.03
C VAL A 170 -0.87 18.77 -8.04
N GLY A 171 0.18 18.11 -7.56
CA GLY A 171 1.54 18.63 -7.47
C GLY A 171 1.82 19.49 -6.24
N GLN A 172 0.81 19.76 -5.40
CA GLN A 172 0.98 20.51 -4.16
C GLN A 172 1.78 19.69 -3.13
N THR A 173 2.73 20.35 -2.46
CA THR A 173 3.60 19.73 -1.45
C THR A 173 3.25 20.12 -0.02
N ILE A 174 2.66 21.30 0.19
CA ILE A 174 2.17 21.76 1.50
C ILE A 174 0.66 21.60 1.48
N LEU A 175 0.11 20.71 2.31
CA LEU A 175 -1.30 20.34 2.32
C LEU A 175 -1.96 20.86 3.59
N ASP A 176 -3.13 21.47 3.47
CA ASP A 176 -3.90 21.96 4.60
C ASP A 176 -4.62 20.77 5.27
N VAL A 177 -4.33 20.53 6.55
CA VAL A 177 -4.91 19.43 7.33
C VAL A 177 -5.34 19.91 8.69
N THR A 178 -6.39 19.33 9.26
CA THR A 178 -6.90 19.75 10.57
C THR A 178 -6.07 19.15 11.70
N ASN A 179 -5.54 19.98 12.60
CA ASN A 179 -4.88 19.57 13.86
C ASN A 179 -3.81 18.47 13.71
N PRO A 180 -2.77 18.65 12.86
CA PRO A 180 -1.86 17.58 12.45
C PRO A 180 -1.12 16.92 13.63
N ALA A 181 -0.69 17.70 14.63
CA ALA A 181 -0.02 17.15 15.81
C ALA A 181 -0.96 16.24 16.62
N THR A 182 -2.18 16.71 16.91
CA THR A 182 -3.20 15.91 17.63
C THR A 182 -3.60 14.66 16.84
N ALA A 183 -3.55 14.74 15.51
CA ALA A 183 -3.80 13.62 14.60
C ALA A 183 -2.58 12.70 14.38
N GLY A 184 -1.47 12.87 15.12
CA GLY A 184 -0.33 11.97 15.09
C GLY A 184 0.61 12.13 13.88
N LEU A 185 0.52 13.26 13.18
CA LEU A 185 1.40 13.61 12.04
C LEU A 185 2.68 14.33 12.51
N ASP A 186 2.97 14.33 13.81
CA ASP A 186 4.20 14.85 14.43
C ASP A 186 5.41 13.91 14.27
N ASN A 187 5.16 12.62 13.99
CA ASN A 187 6.17 11.62 13.65
C ASN A 187 6.59 11.72 12.18
N VAL A 188 7.30 12.80 11.85
CA VAL A 188 7.84 13.07 10.50
C VAL A 188 8.82 11.98 10.04
N GLY A 189 9.05 11.90 8.72
CA GLY A 189 9.97 10.94 8.11
C GLY A 189 9.35 9.56 7.86
N LYS A 190 8.04 9.52 7.58
CA LYS A 190 7.25 8.29 7.41
C LYS A 190 6.35 8.35 6.21
N PHE A 191 5.94 7.17 5.74
CA PHE A 191 4.86 7.08 4.77
C PHE A 191 3.50 7.26 5.45
N ILE A 192 2.68 8.11 4.83
CA ILE A 192 1.28 8.34 5.17
C ILE A 192 0.39 7.89 4.02
N PHE A 193 -0.85 7.54 4.32
CA PHE A 193 -1.84 7.17 3.32
C PHE A 193 -2.82 8.32 3.11
N LEU A 194 -2.98 8.74 1.85
CA LEU A 194 -3.94 9.76 1.45
C LEU A 194 -5.14 9.07 0.80
N GLU A 195 -6.14 8.73 1.60
CA GLU A 195 -7.36 8.06 1.16
C GLU A 195 -8.24 9.05 0.39
N ASP A 196 -8.63 8.69 -0.83
CA ASP A 196 -9.75 9.33 -1.51
C ASP A 196 -10.99 8.46 -1.28
N THR A 197 -11.93 8.99 -0.50
CA THR A 197 -13.14 8.26 -0.07
C THR A 197 -14.19 8.16 -1.18
N ALA A 198 -14.06 8.93 -2.27
CA ALA A 198 -15.00 8.95 -3.38
C ALA A 198 -14.50 8.13 -4.58
N ALA A 199 -13.19 8.11 -4.81
CA ALA A 199 -12.55 7.46 -5.94
C ALA A 199 -11.30 6.71 -5.46
N ILE A 200 -11.46 5.43 -5.11
CA ILE A 200 -10.42 4.61 -4.51
C ILE A 200 -9.13 4.53 -5.35
N GLU A 201 -9.26 4.59 -6.67
CA GLU A 201 -8.14 4.61 -7.62
C GLU A 201 -7.24 5.85 -7.47
N LYS A 202 -7.73 6.92 -6.83
CA LYS A 202 -6.98 8.14 -6.50
C LYS A 202 -6.32 8.09 -5.13
N CYS A 203 -6.45 7.00 -4.38
CA CYS A 203 -5.68 6.82 -3.16
C CYS A 203 -4.17 6.82 -3.46
N GLU A 204 -3.37 7.36 -2.55
CA GLU A 204 -1.92 7.39 -2.75
C GLU A 204 -1.15 7.32 -1.44
N ILE A 205 0.15 7.05 -1.56
CA ILE A 205 1.10 7.03 -0.46
C ILE A 205 2.01 8.24 -0.64
N ALA A 206 2.18 9.02 0.41
CA ALA A 206 3.08 10.17 0.43
C ALA A 206 4.12 10.03 1.55
N PHE A 207 5.28 10.66 1.38
CA PHE A 207 6.31 10.70 2.43
C PHE A 207 6.23 12.04 3.18
N LEU A 208 5.94 11.98 4.48
CA LEU A 208 5.78 13.13 5.35
C LEU A 208 7.14 13.70 5.75
N VAL A 209 7.36 14.98 5.45
CA VAL A 209 8.63 15.68 5.68
C VAL A 209 8.56 16.61 6.89
N SER A 210 7.44 17.30 7.07
CA SER A 210 7.22 18.20 8.21
C SER A 210 5.74 18.38 8.48
N GLN A 211 5.42 18.89 9.67
CA GLN A 211 4.09 19.40 10.02
C GLN A 211 4.21 20.77 10.68
N SER A 212 3.13 21.55 10.64
CA SER A 212 2.96 22.79 11.39
C SER A 212 1.51 22.90 11.85
N GLY A 213 1.28 23.34 13.09
CA GLY A 213 -0.07 23.58 13.63
C GLY A 213 -0.50 22.55 14.68
N ASP A 214 -1.61 22.85 15.38
CA ASP A 214 -2.13 22.09 16.55
C ASP A 214 -3.66 22.06 16.59
#